data_AF-A0A0L7KPI5-F1
#
_entry.id   AF-A0A0L7KPI5-F1
#
_cell.length_a   1.000
_cell.length_b   1.000
_cell.length_c   1.000
_cell.angle_alpha   90.00
_cell.angle_beta   90.00
_cell.angle_gamma   90.00
#
_symmetry.space_group_name_H-M   'P 1'
#
loop_
_entity.id
_entity.type
_entity.pdbx_description
1 polymer ?
#
loop_
_entity_poly.entity_id
_entity_poly.type
_entity_poly.pdbx_seq_one_letter_code
_entity_poly.pdbx_strand_id
1 'polypeptide(L)'
;MFRKFNKDSSKFTTEHLHLSGPATPIFISENLTSKMKRLFYLAREAAKAKDYKFCWVSHGKIFVRRRENGPLVRFLSEADLEKLVVPK
;
A
#
# COMPACT_ATOMS: atom_id res chain seq x y z
N MET A 1 2.20 -1.96 9.19
CA MET A 1 3.30 -1.95 10.17
C MET A 1 4.33 -0.86 9.85
N PHE A 2 4.92 -0.82 8.65
CA PHE A 2 5.99 0.16 8.31
C PHE A 2 5.49 1.57 7.93
N ARG A 3 4.30 1.69 7.32
CA ARG A 3 3.75 3.00 6.91
C ARG A 3 3.34 3.93 8.06
N LYS A 4 3.19 3.42 9.29
CA LYS A 4 2.87 4.26 10.46
C LYS A 4 4.06 5.16 10.84
N PHE A 5 5.28 4.64 10.77
CA PHE A 5 6.51 5.38 11.06
C PHE A 5 6.77 6.56 10.11
N ASN A 6 6.18 6.56 8.92
CA ASN A 6 6.27 7.68 7.99
C ASN A 6 5.17 8.74 8.19
N LYS A 7 4.17 8.46 9.03
CA LYS A 7 3.00 9.32 9.23
C LYS A 7 3.06 10.09 10.56
N ASP A 8 3.75 9.56 11.55
CA ASP A 8 4.05 10.24 12.81
C ASP A 8 5.23 11.20 12.68
N SER A 9 5.30 12.20 13.57
CA SER A 9 6.31 13.28 13.58
C SER A 9 7.75 12.76 13.75
N SER A 10 7.95 11.57 14.31
CA SER A 10 9.23 10.89 14.41
C SER A 10 9.51 10.03 13.17
N LYS A 11 9.95 10.65 12.08
CA LYS A 11 10.43 9.93 10.89
C LYS A 11 11.61 9.03 11.28
N PHE A 12 11.63 7.80 10.76
CA PHE A 12 12.79 6.91 10.94
C PHE A 12 13.97 7.46 10.11
N THR A 13 15.03 7.89 10.78
CA THR A 13 16.23 8.50 10.16
C THR A 13 17.50 7.69 10.42
N THR A 14 18.59 8.01 9.72
CA THR A 14 19.93 7.43 9.92
C THR A 14 20.49 7.58 11.33
N GLU A 15 20.06 8.58 12.08
CA GLU A 15 20.44 8.77 13.49
C GLU A 15 19.99 7.61 14.37
N HIS A 16 18.81 7.03 14.10
CA HIS A 16 18.30 5.86 14.85
C HIS A 16 19.13 4.59 14.62
N LEU A 17 20.01 4.59 13.61
CA LEU A 17 20.93 3.50 13.31
C LEU A 17 22.37 3.81 13.74
N HIS A 18 22.61 4.93 14.43
CA HIS A 18 23.93 5.42 14.83
C HIS A 18 24.90 5.58 13.63
N LEU A 19 24.37 5.92 12.45
CA LEU A 19 25.18 6.21 11.28
C LEU A 19 25.71 7.64 11.37
N SER A 20 27.01 7.81 11.12
CA SER A 20 27.65 9.13 11.09
C SER A 20 27.15 9.95 9.90
N GLY A 21 26.95 11.26 10.11
CA GLY A 21 26.51 12.21 9.08
C GLY A 21 25.14 12.84 9.36
N PRO A 22 24.62 13.62 8.41
CA PRO A 22 23.32 14.30 8.57
C PRO A 22 22.16 13.30 8.66
N ALA A 23 21.13 13.67 9.43
CA ALA A 23 19.90 12.89 9.55
C ALA A 23 19.19 12.77 8.20
N THR A 24 19.21 11.57 7.61
CA THR A 24 18.48 11.28 6.37
C THR A 24 17.32 10.33 6.65
N PRO A 25 16.13 10.55 6.06
CA PRO A 25 14.99 9.68 6.25
C PRO A 25 15.21 8.32 5.57
N ILE A 26 14.92 7.24 6.31
CA ILE A 26 15.01 5.86 5.83
C ILE A 26 13.60 5.36 5.53
N PHE A 27 13.41 4.85 4.31
CA PHE A 27 12.14 4.28 3.87
C PHE A 27 12.21 2.76 3.88
N ILE A 28 11.29 2.12 4.63
CA ILE A 28 11.14 0.68 4.64
C ILE A 28 9.98 0.29 3.73
N SER A 29 10.29 -0.36 2.62
CA SER A 29 9.32 -0.98 1.72
C SER A 29 9.25 -2.49 1.94
N GLU A 30 8.06 -3.09 1.81
CA GLU A 30 7.97 -4.55 1.75
C GLU A 30 8.39 -5.06 0.37
N ASN A 31 9.10 -6.20 0.33
CA ASN A 31 9.44 -6.83 -0.94
C ASN A 31 8.32 -7.80 -1.34
N LEU A 32 7.66 -7.50 -2.46
CA LEU A 32 6.63 -8.35 -3.05
C LEU A 32 7.23 -9.27 -4.12
N THR A 33 6.66 -10.47 -4.26
CA THR A 33 6.98 -11.34 -5.40
C THR A 33 6.59 -10.66 -6.72
N SER A 34 7.22 -11.03 -7.84
CA SER A 34 6.91 -10.44 -9.15
C SER A 34 5.43 -10.52 -9.51
N LYS A 35 4.77 -11.64 -9.16
CA LYS A 35 3.33 -11.83 -9.31
C LYS A 35 2.52 -10.82 -8.49
N MET A 36 2.90 -10.58 -7.23
CA MET A 36 2.22 -9.62 -6.36
C MET A 36 2.48 -8.17 -6.76
N LYS A 37 3.68 -7.84 -7.26
CA LYS A 37 3.97 -6.52 -7.83
C LYS A 37 3.05 -6.22 -9.02
N ARG A 38 2.90 -7.18 -9.94
CA ARG A 38 1.97 -7.09 -11.07
C ARG A 38 0.52 -6.94 -10.60
N LEU A 39 0.08 -7.77 -9.66
CA LEU A 39 -1.28 -7.68 -9.12
C LEU A 39 -1.54 -6.32 -8.45
N PHE A 40 -0.57 -5.78 -7.71
CA PHE A 40 -0.69 -4.47 -7.07
C PHE A 40 -0.81 -3.35 -8.09
N TYR A 41 -0.05 -3.40 -9.18
CA TYR A 41 -0.18 -2.47 -10.29
C TYR A 41 -1.58 -2.49 -10.88
N LEU A 42 -2.09 -3.68 -11.23
CA LEU A 42 -3.44 -3.86 -11.79
C LEU A 42 -4.54 -3.41 -10.82
N ALA A 43 -4.40 -3.74 -9.53
CA ALA A 43 -5.35 -3.32 -8.50
C ALA A 43 -5.39 -1.79 -8.34
N ARG A 44 -4.25 -1.11 -8.46
CA ARG A 44 -4.17 0.34 -8.41
C ARG A 44 -4.82 1.01 -9.62
N GLU A 45 -4.60 0.47 -10.82
CA GLU A 45 -5.25 0.94 -12.04
C GLU A 45 -6.77 0.74 -11.96
N ALA A 46 -7.23 -0.44 -11.55
CA ALA A 46 -8.64 -0.72 -11.37
C ALA A 46 -9.28 0.15 -10.27
N ALA A 47 -8.58 0.38 -9.17
CA ALA A 47 -9.01 1.28 -8.11
C ALA A 47 -9.17 2.72 -8.62
N LYS A 48 -8.23 3.22 -9.42
CA LYS A 48 -8.29 4.55 -10.04
C LYS A 48 -9.45 4.66 -11.03
N ALA A 49 -9.66 3.65 -11.87
CA ALA A 49 -10.75 3.61 -12.84
C ALA A 49 -12.15 3.58 -12.17
N LYS A 50 -12.26 2.99 -10.98
CA LYS A 50 -13.53 2.82 -10.25
C LYS A 50 -13.71 3.78 -9.06
N ASP A 51 -12.89 4.83 -8.99
CA ASP A 51 -12.94 5.88 -7.95
C ASP A 51 -12.81 5.35 -6.51
N TYR A 52 -11.90 4.39 -6.30
CA TYR A 52 -11.53 3.92 -4.97
C TYR A 52 -10.43 4.80 -4.37
N LYS A 53 -10.72 5.42 -3.22
CA LYS A 53 -9.82 6.40 -2.58
C LYS A 53 -8.57 5.79 -1.96
N PHE A 54 -8.59 4.51 -1.58
CA PHE A 54 -7.48 3.87 -0.88
C PHE A 54 -7.09 2.54 -1.51
N CYS A 55 -5.80 2.39 -1.84
CA CYS A 55 -5.19 1.14 -2.27
C CYS A 55 -3.81 1.00 -1.59
N TRP A 56 -3.57 -0.11 -0.89
CA TRP A 56 -2.31 -0.35 -0.19
C TRP A 56 -2.00 -1.84 -0.07
N VAL A 57 -0.76 -2.14 0.31
CA VAL A 57 -0.31 -3.50 0.60
C VAL A 57 0.10 -3.59 2.07
N SER A 58 -0.21 -4.72 2.70
CA SER A 58 0.22 -5.03 4.06
C SER A 58 0.34 -6.54 4.22
N HIS A 59 1.48 -7.00 4.76
CA HIS A 59 1.77 -8.44 4.95
C HIS A 59 1.62 -9.24 3.65
N GLY A 60 2.11 -8.71 2.53
CA GLY A 60 2.02 -9.32 1.20
C GLY A 60 0.61 -9.37 0.60
N LYS A 61 -0.39 -8.78 1.28
CA LYS A 61 -1.79 -8.78 0.83
C LYS A 61 -2.19 -7.39 0.36
N ILE A 62 -2.86 -7.34 -0.78
CA ILE A 62 -3.32 -6.08 -1.39
C ILE A 62 -4.74 -5.79 -0.92
N PHE A 63 -4.96 -4.56 -0.50
CA PHE A 63 -6.22 -4.07 0.04
C PHE A 63 -6.66 -2.82 -0.70
N VAL A 64 -7.97 -2.74 -0.98
CA VAL A 64 -8.61 -1.58 -1.57
C VAL A 64 -9.85 -1.20 -0.77
N ARG A 65 -10.06 0.10 -0.60
CA ARG A 65 -11.20 0.67 0.12
C ARG A 65 -11.68 1.92 -0.58
N ARG A 66 -13.00 2.04 -0.75
CA ARG A 66 -13.59 3.15 -1.52
C ARG A 66 -13.67 4.44 -0.72
N ARG A 67 -14.20 4.37 0.50
CA ARG A 67 -14.40 5.50 1.41
C ARG A 67 -13.84 5.17 2.78
N GLU A 68 -13.59 6.19 3.58
CA GLU A 68 -13.29 6.01 5.00
C GLU A 68 -14.46 5.28 5.65
N ASN A 69 -14.18 4.26 6.46
CA ASN A 69 -15.17 3.37 7.06
C ASN A 69 -15.98 2.46 6.11
N GLY A 70 -15.71 2.48 4.79
CA GLY A 70 -16.35 1.57 3.83
C GLY A 70 -15.85 0.13 3.86
N PRO A 71 -16.47 -0.79 3.07
CA PRO A 71 -16.06 -2.18 2.96
C PRO A 71 -14.63 -2.30 2.42
N LEU A 72 -13.87 -3.22 3.01
CA LEU A 72 -12.49 -3.53 2.65
C LEU A 72 -12.49 -4.72 1.69
N VAL A 73 -11.90 -4.53 0.50
CA VAL A 73 -11.72 -5.60 -0.49
C VAL A 73 -10.27 -6.05 -0.47
N ARG A 74 -10.05 -7.36 -0.40
CA ARG A 74 -8.71 -7.98 -0.48
C ARG A 74 -8.56 -8.70 -1.81
N PHE A 75 -7.44 -8.51 -2.49
CA PHE A 75 -7.08 -9.27 -3.69
C PHE A 75 -6.17 -10.44 -3.33
N LEU A 76 -6.50 -11.62 -3.84
CA LEU A 76 -5.65 -12.80 -3.79
C LEU A 76 -5.09 -13.14 -5.18
N SER A 77 -5.85 -12.79 -6.21
CA SER A 77 -5.58 -13.14 -7.60
C SER A 77 -6.03 -12.03 -8.56
N GLU A 78 -5.59 -12.12 -9.81
CA GLU A 78 -6.04 -11.21 -10.88
C GLU A 78 -7.57 -11.31 -11.10
N ALA A 79 -8.20 -12.47 -10.86
CA ALA A 79 -9.65 -12.63 -10.95
C ALA A 79 -10.43 -11.80 -9.91
N ASP A 80 -9.81 -11.47 -8.77
CA ASP A 80 -10.45 -10.62 -7.76
C ASP A 80 -10.63 -9.17 -8.24
N LEU A 81 -9.94 -8.73 -9.30
CA LEU A 81 -10.08 -7.39 -9.90
C LEU A 81 -11.50 -7.12 -10.40
N GLU A 82 -12.22 -8.17 -10.81
CA GLU A 82 -13.60 -8.10 -11.29
C GLU A 82 -14.58 -7.82 -10.14
N LYS A 83 -14.23 -8.17 -8.89
CA LYS A 83 -15.08 -7.96 -7.70
C LYS A 83 -15.23 -6.48 -7.31
N LEU A 84 -14.41 -5.60 -7.88
CA LEU A 84 -14.58 -4.16 -7.69
C LEU A 84 -15.84 -3.71 -8.45
N VAL A 85 -16.89 -3.35 -7.71
CA VAL A 85 -18.14 -2.87 -8.31
C VAL A 85 -17.94 -1.46 -8.87
N VAL A 86 -18.29 -1.27 -10.14
CA VAL A 86 -18.29 0.04 -10.79
C VAL A 86 -19.42 0.87 -10.19
N PRO A 87 -19.20 2.15 -9.80
CA PRO A 87 -20.31 3.01 -9.41
C PRO A 87 -21.32 3.15 -10.55
N LYS A 88 -22.60 2.95 -10.24
CA LYS A 88 -23.73 3.47 -11.01
C LYS A 88 -23.81 4.99 -10.83
#